data_AF-A0A6J1LGK8-F1
#
_entry.id   AF-A0A6J1LGK8-F1
#
_cell.length_a   1.000
_cell.length_b   1.000
_cell.length_c   1.000
_cell.angle_alpha   90.00
_cell.angle_beta   90.00
_cell.angle_gamma   90.00
#
_symmetry.space_group_name_H-M   'P 1'
#
loop_
_entity.id
_entity.type
_entity.pdbx_description
1 polymer ?
#
loop_
_entity_poly.entity_id
_entity_poly.type
_entity_poly.pdbx_seq_one_letter_code
_entity_poly.pdbx_strand_id
1 'polypeptide(L)'
;MSDLGSGDDGISGSKYNASNMEGSSSRNDFESGKAGSAVEQELATKMLQIQSKRFYLDVKQNRRGRFIKVAEIGADGRRSQIYLALSTAAEFRDHLSSFSDYYASLVNRNAGPPNTDNLPEDGKLKSEMMIKDNRRYYLDLKENARGRFLRVSQTITRGGPRSQIALPAQGMIEFRDALTDLLEEFGVTDAGNGTKRYKTEKNRL
;
A
#
# COMPACT_ATOMS: atom_id res chain seq x y z
N MET A 1 -44.28 2.60 77.32
CA MET A 1 -43.41 2.32 78.47
C MET A 1 -42.36 1.34 77.95
N SER A 2 -41.09 1.69 77.75
CA SER A 2 -40.31 2.93 77.96
C SER A 2 -39.48 3.22 76.67
N ASP A 3 -39.06 4.44 76.30
CA ASP A 3 -38.12 5.36 76.99
C ASP A 3 -36.74 4.69 77.24
N LEU A 4 -35.56 5.25 76.95
CA LEU A 4 -35.13 6.49 76.25
C LEU A 4 -33.59 6.41 76.00
N GLY A 5 -32.97 7.28 75.18
CA GLY A 5 -31.50 7.40 75.01
C GLY A 5 -31.01 7.23 73.56
N SER A 6 -30.62 8.23 72.74
CA SER A 6 -30.09 9.61 72.89
C SER A 6 -28.55 9.74 72.83
N GLY A 7 -28.04 10.69 72.03
CA GLY A 7 -26.61 10.97 71.73
C GLY A 7 -26.24 10.57 70.29
N ASP A 8 -26.12 11.44 69.27
CA ASP A 8 -25.39 12.74 69.16
C ASP A 8 -23.86 12.53 69.27
N ASP A 9 -22.94 13.05 68.45
CA ASP A 9 -22.90 14.21 67.52
C ASP A 9 -22.37 13.81 66.10
N GLY A 10 -22.39 14.62 65.03
CA GLY A 10 -22.99 15.94 64.81
C GLY A 10 -22.57 16.62 63.49
N ILE A 11 -23.46 17.51 63.00
CA ILE A 11 -23.18 18.85 62.41
C ILE A 11 -22.56 18.97 60.98
N SER A 12 -23.42 19.47 60.06
CA SER A 12 -23.18 20.49 58.99
C SER A 12 -22.20 20.22 57.81
N GLY A 13 -22.47 20.62 56.57
CA GLY A 13 -23.67 21.28 56.00
C GLY A 13 -23.39 22.08 54.71
N SER A 14 -24.44 22.35 53.92
CA SER A 14 -24.51 23.28 52.75
C SER A 14 -23.68 22.95 51.50
N LYS A 15 -24.32 22.77 50.32
CA LYS A 15 -24.47 23.75 49.20
C LYS A 15 -23.11 24.32 48.71
N TYR A 16 -22.73 24.32 47.43
CA TYR A 16 -23.45 24.35 46.15
C TYR A 16 -22.77 23.34 45.16
N ASN A 17 -22.98 23.26 43.83
CA ASN A 17 -23.78 24.03 42.86
C ASN A 17 -24.19 23.12 41.65
N ALA A 18 -24.91 23.64 40.65
CA ALA A 18 -25.15 22.97 39.37
C ALA A 18 -24.47 23.70 38.19
N SER A 19 -23.69 22.98 37.35
CA SER A 19 -23.23 23.45 36.03
C SER A 19 -22.58 22.34 35.21
N ASN A 20 -22.98 22.24 33.93
CA ASN A 20 -22.32 21.61 32.77
C ASN A 20 -21.28 20.49 32.99
N MET A 21 -21.66 19.26 32.60
CA MET A 21 -20.68 18.30 32.07
C MET A 21 -20.39 18.62 30.60
N GLU A 22 -19.37 19.46 30.36
CA GLU A 22 -18.72 19.48 29.04
C GLU A 22 -17.87 18.22 28.89
N GLY A 23 -18.32 17.29 28.03
CA GLY A 23 -17.56 16.11 27.68
C GLY A 23 -16.36 16.46 26.80
N SER A 24 -15.19 16.66 27.42
CA SER A 24 -13.92 16.86 26.72
C SER A 24 -13.47 15.58 25.99
N SER A 25 -14.03 15.32 24.81
CA SER A 25 -13.51 14.33 23.88
C SER A 25 -12.33 14.93 23.11
N SER A 26 -11.13 14.46 23.45
CA SER A 26 -9.86 15.00 22.97
C SER A 26 -9.79 15.10 21.44
N ARG A 27 -9.72 16.34 20.94
CA ARG A 27 -9.21 16.60 19.59
C ARG A 27 -7.73 16.21 19.56
N ASN A 28 -7.46 15.03 19.03
CA ASN A 28 -6.10 14.68 18.58
C ASN A 28 -5.83 15.41 17.25
N ASP A 29 -5.70 16.74 17.33
CA ASP A 29 -5.03 17.56 16.33
C ASP A 29 -3.55 17.17 16.32
N PHE A 30 -3.24 16.04 15.69
CA PHE A 30 -1.86 15.66 15.41
C PHE A 30 -1.38 16.48 14.22
N GLU A 31 -1.07 17.75 14.51
CA GLU A 31 -0.26 18.61 13.66
C GLU A 31 0.97 17.82 13.24
N SER A 32 1.03 17.41 11.96
CA SER A 32 2.14 16.63 11.44
C SER A 32 3.36 17.53 11.31
N GLY A 33 4.07 17.69 12.42
CA GLY A 33 5.22 18.58 12.53
C GLY A 33 6.23 18.35 11.41
N LYS A 34 6.54 19.42 10.68
CA LYS A 34 7.65 19.48 9.72
C LYS A 34 8.98 19.23 10.46
N ALA A 35 9.40 17.98 10.53
CA ALA A 35 10.67 17.57 11.11
C ALA A 35 11.56 16.88 10.06
N GLY A 36 12.27 17.67 9.27
CA GLY A 36 13.54 17.26 8.64
C GLY A 36 13.52 16.22 7.51
N SER A 37 12.37 15.78 7.00
CA SER A 37 12.33 14.85 5.85
C SER A 37 12.99 15.49 4.61
N ALA A 38 14.03 14.85 4.06
CA ALA A 38 14.60 15.24 2.77
C ALA A 38 13.49 15.26 1.72
N VAL A 39 13.25 16.43 1.12
CA VAL A 39 12.05 16.74 0.33
C VAL A 39 11.76 15.65 -0.70
N GLU A 40 10.72 14.87 -0.44
CA GLU A 40 10.13 13.93 -1.40
C GLU A 40 9.16 14.75 -2.25
N GLN A 41 9.54 14.98 -3.51
CA GLN A 41 8.70 15.66 -4.47
C GLN A 41 7.77 14.64 -5.14
N GLU A 42 6.47 14.87 -5.09
CA GLU A 42 5.51 14.16 -5.92
C GLU A 42 5.52 14.75 -7.33
N LEU A 43 5.58 13.89 -8.34
CA LEU A 43 5.66 14.26 -9.75
C LEU A 43 4.34 13.98 -10.48
N ALA A 44 3.71 12.85 -10.18
CA ALA A 44 2.39 12.46 -10.67
C ALA A 44 1.72 11.49 -9.71
N THR A 45 0.39 11.39 -9.76
CA THR A 45 -0.39 10.35 -9.09
C THR A 45 -1.48 9.82 -10.01
N LYS A 46 -1.72 8.50 -9.98
CA LYS A 46 -2.91 7.86 -10.57
C LYS A 46 -3.65 7.10 -9.48
N MET A 47 -4.99 7.25 -9.45
CA MET A 47 -5.87 6.53 -8.53
C MET A 47 -6.73 5.54 -9.32
N LEU A 48 -6.71 4.27 -8.91
CA LEU A 48 -7.53 3.19 -9.48
C LEU A 48 -8.50 2.66 -8.41
N GLN A 49 -9.80 2.60 -8.72
CA GLN A 49 -10.79 1.95 -7.85
C GLN A 49 -11.14 0.58 -8.41
N ILE A 50 -10.67 -0.48 -7.77
CA ILE A 50 -10.79 -1.86 -8.25
C ILE A 50 -11.56 -2.66 -7.18
N GLN A 51 -12.75 -3.13 -7.55
CA GLN A 51 -13.74 -3.64 -6.58
C GLN A 51 -13.99 -2.62 -5.45
N SER A 52 -13.93 -3.06 -4.19
CA SER A 52 -14.06 -2.23 -2.99
C SER A 52 -12.72 -1.68 -2.47
N LYS A 53 -11.66 -1.70 -3.28
CA LYS A 53 -10.32 -1.18 -2.94
C LYS A 53 -9.98 0.06 -3.77
N ARG A 54 -9.13 0.92 -3.22
CA ARG A 54 -8.48 2.02 -3.97
C ARG A 54 -6.97 1.83 -3.97
N PHE A 55 -6.36 2.00 -5.13
CA PHE A 55 -4.92 1.98 -5.30
C PHE A 55 -4.44 3.36 -5.73
N TYR A 56 -3.33 3.82 -5.16
CA TYR A 56 -2.66 5.07 -5.53
C TYR A 56 -1.25 4.74 -6.02
N LEU A 57 -0.92 5.20 -7.22
CA LEU A 57 0.37 5.02 -7.87
C LEU A 57 1.03 6.40 -7.97
N ASP A 58 1.85 6.73 -6.99
CA ASP A 58 2.49 8.04 -6.90
C ASP A 58 3.94 7.97 -7.40
N VAL A 59 4.24 8.68 -8.50
CA VAL A 59 5.61 8.86 -8.98
C VAL A 59 6.26 9.95 -8.13
N LYS A 60 7.36 9.60 -7.45
CA LYS A 60 8.02 10.46 -6.47
C LYS A 60 9.51 10.52 -6.70
N GLN A 61 10.13 11.63 -6.32
CA GLN A 61 11.57 11.87 -6.43
C GLN A 61 12.14 12.32 -5.10
N ASN A 62 13.29 11.75 -4.73
CA ASN A 62 14.09 12.21 -3.59
C ASN A 62 15.58 12.24 -3.98
N ARG A 63 16.47 12.53 -3.02
CA ARG A 63 17.93 12.62 -3.25
C ARG A 63 18.58 11.34 -3.83
N ARG A 64 17.93 10.18 -3.73
CA ARG A 64 18.44 8.89 -4.24
C ARG A 64 17.99 8.58 -5.67
N GLY A 65 17.02 9.32 -6.21
CA GLY A 65 16.43 9.04 -7.52
C GLY A 65 14.90 9.10 -7.52
N ARG A 66 14.31 8.58 -8.60
CA ARG A 66 12.85 8.44 -8.77
C ARG A 66 12.38 7.04 -8.42
N PHE A 67 11.13 6.93 -7.97
CA PHE A 67 10.48 5.68 -7.62
C PHE A 67 8.96 5.83 -7.74
N ILE A 68 8.25 4.71 -7.83
CA ILE A 68 6.79 4.66 -7.73
C ILE A 68 6.44 4.11 -6.36
N LYS A 69 5.64 4.86 -5.60
CA LYS A 69 4.97 4.38 -4.40
C LYS A 69 3.62 3.82 -4.82
N VAL A 70 3.35 2.55 -4.50
CA VAL A 70 2.01 1.96 -4.67
C VAL A 70 1.39 1.81 -3.30
N ALA A 71 0.28 2.49 -3.05
CA ALA A 71 -0.53 2.31 -1.83
C ALA A 71 -1.85 1.60 -2.16
N GLU A 72 -2.28 0.71 -1.27
CA GLU A 72 -3.60 0.09 -1.26
C GLU A 72 -4.40 0.61 -0.06
N ILE A 73 -5.66 0.97 -0.30
CA ILE A 73 -6.68 1.16 0.72
C ILE A 73 -7.69 0.01 0.58
N GLY A 74 -7.75 -0.86 1.58
CA GLY A 74 -8.70 -1.95 1.68
C GLY A 74 -10.13 -1.47 1.97
N ALA A 75 -11.10 -2.36 1.74
CA ALA A 75 -12.52 -2.09 2.03
C ALA A 75 -12.80 -1.85 3.53
N ASP A 76 -11.92 -2.34 4.41
CA ASP A 76 -11.91 -2.10 5.86
C ASP A 76 -11.13 -0.82 6.25
N GLY A 77 -10.76 0.02 5.28
CA GLY A 77 -9.96 1.23 5.47
C GLY A 77 -8.49 0.98 5.79
N ARG A 78 -8.05 -0.28 5.92
CA ARG A 78 -6.63 -0.60 6.18
C ARG A 78 -5.77 -0.15 5.02
N ARG A 79 -4.59 0.37 5.35
CA ARG A 79 -3.63 0.88 4.38
C ARG A 79 -2.41 -0.02 4.32
N SER A 80 -1.96 -0.36 3.12
CA SER A 80 -0.66 -0.99 2.90
C SER A 80 0.04 -0.32 1.71
N GLN A 81 1.35 -0.52 1.58
CA GLN A 81 2.13 0.12 0.53
C GLN A 81 3.40 -0.66 0.18
N ILE A 82 3.83 -0.56 -1.07
CA ILE A 82 5.12 -1.02 -1.58
C ILE A 82 5.81 0.12 -2.35
N TYR A 83 7.12 0.00 -2.54
CA TYR A 83 7.95 1.00 -3.20
C TYR A 83 8.77 0.33 -4.30
N LEU A 84 8.54 0.74 -5.55
CA LEU A 84 9.19 0.20 -6.74
C LEU A 84 10.18 1.23 -7.30
N ALA A 85 11.39 0.79 -7.64
CA ALA A 85 12.25 1.54 -8.53
C ALA A 85 11.57 1.63 -9.92
N LEU A 86 11.84 2.65 -10.74
CA LEU A 86 11.22 2.76 -12.07
C LEU A 86 11.56 1.54 -12.95
N SER A 87 12.78 1.00 -12.82
CA SER A 87 13.16 -0.22 -13.54
C SER A 87 12.32 -1.44 -13.10
N THR A 88 12.01 -1.55 -11.80
CA THR A 88 11.21 -2.65 -11.24
C THR A 88 9.72 -2.46 -11.52
N ALA A 89 9.25 -1.22 -11.67
CA ALA A 89 7.89 -0.94 -12.13
C ALA A 89 7.68 -1.37 -13.58
N ALA A 90 8.69 -1.22 -14.45
CA ALA A 90 8.66 -1.74 -15.82
C ALA A 90 8.62 -3.27 -15.87
N GLU A 91 9.51 -3.94 -15.11
CA GLU A 91 9.50 -5.41 -14.94
C GLU A 91 8.14 -5.90 -14.41
N PHE A 92 7.54 -5.19 -13.45
CA PHE A 92 6.21 -5.50 -12.93
C PHE A 92 5.10 -5.32 -13.97
N ARG A 93 5.15 -4.25 -14.78
CA ARG A 93 4.23 -4.01 -15.90
C ARG A 93 4.27 -5.17 -16.90
N ASP A 94 5.46 -5.63 -17.26
CA ASP A 94 5.65 -6.75 -18.19
C ASP A 94 5.09 -8.07 -17.60
N HIS A 95 5.33 -8.34 -16.31
CA HIS A 95 4.74 -9.49 -15.61
C HIS A 95 3.20 -9.42 -15.53
N LEU A 96 2.60 -8.24 -15.36
CA LEU A 96 1.14 -8.08 -15.29
C LEU A 96 0.44 -8.56 -16.58
N SER A 97 1.07 -8.39 -17.76
CA SER A 97 0.57 -8.98 -19.01
C SER A 97 0.53 -10.51 -18.92
N SER A 98 1.63 -11.15 -18.52
CA SER A 98 1.69 -12.62 -18.37
C SER A 98 0.70 -13.17 -17.33
N PHE A 99 0.50 -12.46 -16.22
CA PHE A 99 -0.53 -12.81 -15.23
C PHE A 99 -1.96 -12.63 -15.75
N SER A 100 -2.21 -11.59 -16.55
CA SER A 100 -3.50 -11.36 -17.21
C SER A 100 -3.85 -12.47 -18.19
N ASP A 101 -2.93 -12.81 -19.10
CA ASP A 101 -3.16 -13.85 -20.12
C ASP A 101 -3.44 -15.22 -19.46
N TYR A 102 -2.68 -15.54 -18.42
CA TYR A 102 -2.89 -16.73 -17.62
C TYR A 102 -4.25 -16.71 -16.88
N TYR A 103 -4.63 -15.58 -16.27
CA TYR A 103 -5.94 -15.42 -15.62
C TYR A 103 -7.10 -15.58 -16.61
N ALA A 104 -7.02 -14.97 -17.79
CA ALA A 104 -7.99 -15.14 -18.87
C ALA A 104 -8.11 -16.62 -19.31
N SER A 105 -6.98 -17.34 -19.43
CA SER A 105 -6.98 -18.78 -19.71
C SER A 105 -7.71 -19.61 -18.65
N LEU A 106 -7.67 -19.19 -17.37
CA LEU A 106 -8.36 -19.86 -16.28
C LEU A 106 -9.84 -19.49 -16.21
N VAL A 107 -10.23 -18.27 -16.61
CA VAL A 107 -11.65 -17.90 -16.75
C VAL A 107 -12.29 -18.72 -17.88
N ASN A 108 -11.61 -18.83 -19.02
CA ASN A 108 -12.09 -19.59 -20.17
C ASN A 108 -12.14 -21.11 -19.92
N ARG A 109 -11.22 -21.66 -19.11
CA ARG A 109 -11.22 -23.10 -18.76
C ARG A 109 -12.14 -23.46 -17.59
N ASN A 110 -12.37 -22.55 -16.64
CA ASN A 110 -13.18 -22.81 -15.46
C ASN A 110 -14.58 -22.17 -15.58
N ALA A 111 -15.28 -22.39 -16.70
CA ALA A 111 -16.70 -22.05 -16.85
C ALA A 111 -17.65 -23.01 -16.07
N GLY A 112 -17.14 -23.61 -15.00
CA GLY A 112 -17.83 -24.50 -14.06
C GLY A 112 -17.46 -24.12 -12.62
N PRO A 113 -18.01 -24.81 -11.61
CA PRO A 113 -17.74 -24.48 -10.20
C PRO A 113 -16.22 -24.52 -9.90
N PRO A 114 -15.72 -23.66 -8.99
CA PRO A 114 -14.31 -23.64 -8.63
C PRO A 114 -13.91 -24.99 -8.01
N ASN A 115 -13.01 -25.72 -8.67
CA ASN A 115 -12.45 -26.98 -8.18
C ASN A 115 -11.51 -26.73 -6.99
N THR A 116 -12.10 -26.53 -5.81
CA THR A 116 -11.39 -26.32 -4.55
C THR A 116 -10.46 -27.49 -4.19
N ASP A 117 -10.81 -28.69 -4.63
CA ASP A 117 -10.16 -29.94 -4.22
C ASP A 117 -8.79 -30.17 -4.88
N ASN A 118 -8.43 -29.37 -5.89
CA ASN A 118 -7.16 -29.47 -6.63
C ASN A 118 -6.30 -28.19 -6.53
N LEU A 119 -6.63 -27.26 -5.64
CA LEU A 119 -5.78 -26.11 -5.37
C LEU A 119 -4.58 -26.52 -4.49
N PRO A 120 -3.37 -26.00 -4.75
CA PRO A 120 -2.25 -26.13 -3.81
C PRO A 120 -2.66 -25.59 -2.43
N GLU A 121 -2.12 -26.16 -1.35
CA GLU A 121 -2.47 -25.79 0.04
C GLU A 121 -2.30 -24.28 0.32
N ASP A 122 -1.31 -23.64 -0.32
CA ASP A 122 -1.10 -22.21 -0.18
C ASP A 122 -1.98 -21.35 -1.11
N GLY A 123 -2.73 -21.95 -2.04
CA GLY A 123 -3.62 -21.30 -2.99
C GLY A 123 -2.93 -20.52 -4.11
N LYS A 124 -1.63 -20.75 -4.41
CA LYS A 124 -0.95 -20.13 -5.56
C LYS A 124 -1.31 -20.84 -6.88
N LEU A 125 -1.48 -20.04 -7.94
CA LEU A 125 -1.75 -20.51 -9.31
C LEU A 125 -0.56 -20.26 -10.25
N LYS A 126 0.08 -19.09 -10.13
CA LYS A 126 1.29 -18.69 -10.86
C LYS A 126 2.13 -17.80 -9.93
N SER A 127 3.46 -17.92 -10.00
CA SER A 127 4.39 -17.12 -9.19
C SER A 127 5.51 -16.56 -10.06
N GLU A 128 5.96 -15.33 -9.77
CA GLU A 128 7.15 -14.68 -10.36
C GLU A 128 7.94 -13.96 -9.25
N MET A 129 9.20 -13.58 -9.53
CA MET A 129 10.03 -12.83 -8.58
C MET A 129 10.90 -11.78 -9.27
N MET A 130 10.86 -10.55 -8.76
CA MET A 130 11.73 -9.44 -9.17
C MET A 130 12.73 -9.13 -8.05
N ILE A 131 13.94 -8.68 -8.40
CA ILE A 131 15.00 -8.35 -7.42
C ILE A 131 15.60 -6.99 -7.74
N LYS A 132 15.71 -6.12 -6.72
CA LYS A 132 16.38 -4.82 -6.82
C LYS A 132 17.23 -4.57 -5.58
N ASP A 133 18.54 -4.47 -5.75
CA ASP A 133 19.52 -4.31 -4.67
C ASP A 133 19.34 -5.39 -3.58
N ASN A 134 18.94 -4.99 -2.37
CA ASN A 134 18.64 -5.87 -1.24
C ASN A 134 17.12 -6.16 -1.05
N ARG A 135 16.29 -5.81 -2.03
CA ARG A 135 14.84 -6.02 -2.02
C ARG A 135 14.44 -7.13 -2.97
N ARG A 136 13.49 -7.97 -2.53
CA ARG A 136 12.82 -8.98 -3.35
C ARG A 136 11.33 -8.68 -3.38
N TYR A 137 10.73 -8.83 -4.56
CA TYR A 137 9.31 -8.67 -4.79
C TYR A 137 8.77 -10.01 -5.28
N TYR A 138 7.90 -10.63 -4.48
CA TYR A 138 7.24 -11.89 -4.82
C TYR A 138 5.87 -11.57 -5.41
N LEU A 139 5.60 -12.05 -6.61
CA LEU A 139 4.34 -11.86 -7.33
C LEU A 139 3.60 -13.19 -7.33
N ASP A 140 2.63 -13.38 -6.44
CA ASP A 140 1.83 -14.61 -6.37
C ASP A 140 0.42 -14.35 -6.89
N LEU A 141 0.02 -14.92 -8.03
CA LEU A 141 -1.40 -14.99 -8.39
C LEU A 141 -2.04 -16.12 -7.59
N LYS A 142 -3.08 -15.81 -6.83
CA LYS A 142 -3.69 -16.71 -5.84
C LYS A 142 -5.20 -16.80 -6.01
N GLU A 143 -5.77 -17.90 -5.54
CA GLU A 143 -7.21 -18.13 -5.43
C GLU A 143 -7.61 -18.38 -3.97
N ASN A 144 -8.75 -17.84 -3.56
CA ASN A 144 -9.41 -18.17 -2.28
C ASN A 144 -10.93 -18.02 -2.42
N ALA A 145 -11.68 -18.23 -1.33
CA ALA A 145 -13.14 -18.12 -1.31
C ALA A 145 -13.71 -16.74 -1.71
N ARG A 146 -12.89 -15.69 -1.82
CA ARG A 146 -13.28 -14.35 -2.31
C ARG A 146 -12.91 -14.11 -3.78
N GLY A 147 -12.37 -15.12 -4.47
CA GLY A 147 -11.93 -15.06 -5.86
C GLY A 147 -10.40 -14.99 -6.02
N ARG A 148 -9.96 -14.50 -7.18
CA ARG A 148 -8.54 -14.47 -7.58
C ARG A 148 -7.91 -13.09 -7.40
N PHE A 149 -6.66 -13.07 -6.92
CA PHE A 149 -5.92 -11.84 -6.67
C PHE A 149 -4.41 -12.04 -6.84
N LEU A 150 -3.71 -11.01 -7.30
CA LEU A 150 -2.26 -10.94 -7.36
C LEU A 150 -1.74 -10.32 -6.05
N ARG A 151 -1.04 -11.11 -5.24
CA ARG A 151 -0.32 -10.65 -4.05
C ARG A 151 1.08 -10.21 -4.46
N VAL A 152 1.39 -8.94 -4.23
CA VAL A 152 2.74 -8.38 -4.43
C VAL A 152 3.37 -8.16 -3.07
N SER A 153 4.38 -8.96 -2.71
CA SER A 153 5.05 -8.91 -1.41
C SER A 153 6.48 -8.39 -1.54
N GLN A 154 6.77 -7.23 -0.95
CA GLN A 154 8.11 -6.66 -0.84
C GLN A 154 8.79 -7.13 0.46
N THR A 155 10.01 -7.65 0.36
CA THR A 155 10.86 -8.01 1.51
C THR A 155 12.29 -7.47 1.33
N ILE A 156 13.02 -7.35 2.44
CA ILE A 156 14.46 -7.01 2.45
C ILE A 156 15.24 -8.24 2.92
N THR A 157 16.30 -8.63 2.20
CA THR A 157 17.02 -9.91 2.37
C THR A 157 17.71 -10.15 3.72
N ARG A 158 17.70 -9.18 4.64
CA ARG A 158 18.31 -9.28 5.98
C ARG A 158 17.28 -9.11 7.11
N GLY A 159 16.10 -9.72 6.98
CA GLY A 159 15.04 -9.68 8.00
C GLY A 159 14.40 -8.30 8.21
N GLY A 160 14.53 -7.40 7.23
CA GLY A 160 13.93 -6.07 7.29
C GLY A 160 12.39 -6.09 7.13
N PRO A 161 11.73 -4.93 7.27
CA PRO A 161 10.27 -4.82 7.19
C PRO A 161 9.72 -5.44 5.90
N ARG A 162 8.62 -6.17 6.05
CA ARG A 162 7.84 -6.75 4.95
C ARG A 162 6.60 -5.91 4.73
N SER A 163 6.24 -5.70 3.47
CA SER A 163 4.99 -5.03 3.11
C SER A 163 4.39 -5.69 1.87
N GLN A 164 3.08 -5.59 1.70
CA GLN A 164 2.38 -6.25 0.60
C GLN A 164 1.11 -5.49 0.18
N ILE A 165 0.73 -5.68 -1.08
CA ILE A 165 -0.59 -5.32 -1.60
C ILE A 165 -1.24 -6.57 -2.24
N ALA A 166 -2.56 -6.56 -2.39
CA ALA A 166 -3.38 -7.62 -2.94
C ALA A 166 -4.35 -7.05 -3.99
N LEU A 167 -3.89 -7.02 -5.24
CA LEU A 167 -4.60 -6.52 -6.41
C LEU A 167 -5.63 -7.57 -6.90
N PRO A 168 -6.94 -7.27 -6.96
CA PRO A 168 -7.92 -8.18 -7.55
C PRO A 168 -7.57 -8.50 -9.02
N ALA A 169 -7.64 -9.78 -9.42
CA ALA A 169 -7.12 -10.24 -10.72
C ALA A 169 -7.76 -9.51 -11.92
N GLN A 170 -9.05 -9.19 -11.83
CA GLN A 170 -9.79 -8.40 -12.82
C GLN A 170 -9.20 -7.01 -13.11
N GLY A 171 -8.47 -6.41 -12.16
CA GLY A 171 -7.86 -5.08 -12.30
C GLY A 171 -6.39 -5.10 -12.75
N MET A 172 -5.83 -6.25 -13.13
CA MET A 172 -4.42 -6.35 -13.53
C MET A 172 -4.13 -5.57 -14.83
N ILE A 173 -5.09 -5.48 -15.76
CA ILE A 173 -4.97 -4.69 -16.98
C ILE A 173 -4.97 -3.20 -16.68
N GLU A 174 -5.96 -2.69 -15.95
CA GLU A 174 -6.02 -1.27 -15.54
C GLU A 174 -4.75 -0.84 -14.79
N PHE A 175 -4.21 -1.72 -13.93
CA PHE A 175 -2.97 -1.48 -13.20
C PHE A 175 -1.74 -1.45 -14.13
N ARG A 176 -1.67 -2.37 -15.11
CA ARG A 176 -0.61 -2.40 -16.15
C ARG A 176 -0.62 -1.13 -17.00
N ASP A 177 -1.81 -0.68 -17.38
CA ASP A 177 -1.98 0.47 -18.26
C ASP A 177 -1.62 1.77 -17.51
N ALA A 178 -2.08 1.91 -16.26
CA ALA A 178 -1.66 3.00 -15.38
C ALA A 178 -0.13 3.02 -15.12
N LEU A 179 0.53 1.87 -15.01
CA LEU A 179 1.99 1.81 -14.96
C LEU A 179 2.64 2.19 -16.29
N THR A 180 2.06 1.78 -17.42
CA THR A 180 2.58 2.09 -18.76
C THR A 180 2.59 3.60 -18.99
N ASP A 181 1.46 4.28 -18.76
CA ASP A 181 1.36 5.74 -18.86
C ASP A 181 2.45 6.46 -18.03
N LEU A 182 2.66 6.04 -16.78
CA LEU A 182 3.64 6.65 -15.88
C LEU A 182 5.10 6.35 -16.31
N LEU A 183 5.36 5.18 -16.90
CA LEU A 183 6.69 4.79 -17.38
C LEU A 183 7.04 5.44 -18.73
N GLU A 184 6.04 5.74 -19.56
CA GLU A 184 6.20 6.54 -20.78
C GLU A 184 6.52 8.00 -20.45
N GLU A 185 5.85 8.59 -19.44
CA GLU A 185 6.09 9.97 -19.01
C GLU A 185 7.41 10.14 -18.23
N PHE A 186 7.71 9.26 -17.27
CA PHE A 186 8.84 9.45 -16.35
C PHE A 186 10.08 8.59 -16.64
N GLY A 187 9.97 7.66 -17.59
CA GLY A 187 11.01 6.72 -18.01
C GLY A 187 11.18 5.51 -17.08
N VAL A 188 12.02 4.57 -17.51
CA VAL A 188 12.33 3.32 -16.76
C VAL A 188 13.62 3.39 -15.93
N THR A 189 14.30 4.55 -15.91
CA THR A 189 15.61 4.73 -15.26
C THR A 189 15.47 5.38 -13.90
N ASP A 190 16.05 4.76 -12.87
CA ASP A 190 15.93 5.24 -11.47
C ASP A 190 16.72 6.53 -11.19
N ALA A 191 17.66 6.89 -12.07
CA ALA A 191 18.48 8.08 -11.96
C ALA A 191 17.61 9.34 -12.02
N GLY A 192 17.64 10.16 -10.98
CA GLY A 192 17.11 11.52 -11.06
C GLY A 192 17.86 12.30 -12.15
N ASN A 193 17.14 13.11 -12.93
CA ASN A 193 17.70 13.93 -14.01
C ASN A 193 18.78 14.89 -13.46
N GLY A 194 20.04 14.45 -13.47
CA GLY A 194 21.17 15.19 -12.89
C GLY A 194 22.51 14.86 -13.56
N THR A 195 22.70 13.61 -14.02
CA THR A 195 23.89 13.24 -14.79
C THR A 195 23.75 13.65 -16.26
N LYS A 196 23.91 14.94 -16.56
CA LYS A 196 24.33 15.35 -17.91
C LYS A 196 25.65 14.65 -18.21
N ARG A 197 25.62 13.59 -19.01
CA ARG A 197 26.84 13.00 -19.58
C ARG A 197 27.50 14.06 -20.43
N TYR A 198 28.56 14.69 -19.92
CA TYR A 198 29.48 15.46 -20.74
C TYR A 198 30.02 14.51 -21.82
N LYS A 199 29.58 14.69 -23.06
CA LYS A 199 30.27 14.12 -24.21
C LYS A 199 31.62 14.81 -24.26
N THR A 200 32.68 14.12 -23.86
CA THR A 200 34.05 14.55 -24.20
C THR A 200 34.20 14.42 -25.70
N GLU A 201 33.98 15.54 -26.38
CA GLU A 201 34.17 15.68 -27.82
C GLU A 201 35.68 15.57 -28.09
N LYS A 202 36.13 14.38 -28.52
CA LYS A 202 37.50 14.16 -28.95
C LYS A 202 37.75 14.94 -30.24
N ASN A 203 38.22 16.17 -30.09
CA ASN A 203 38.69 16.96 -31.22
C ASN A 203 39.98 16.34 -31.78
N ARG A 204 39.86 15.89 -33.04
CA ARG A 204 40.82 15.88 -34.16
C ARG A 204 42.33 15.64 -33.91
N LEU A 205 42.82 14.71 -34.74
CA LEU A 205 44.08 14.75 -35.53
C LEU A 205 45.34 15.23 -34.82
#